data_AF-H1UY36-F1
#
_entry.id   AF-H1UY36-F1
#
_cell.length_a   1.000
_cell.length_b   1.000
_cell.length_c   1.000
_cell.angle_alpha   90.00
_cell.angle_beta   90.00
_cell.angle_gamma   90.00
#
_symmetry.space_group_name_H-M   'P 1'
#
loop_
_entity.id
_entity.type
_entity.pdbx_description
1 polymer ?
#
loop_
_entity_poly.entity_id
_entity_poly.type
_entity_poly.pdbx_seq_one_letter_code
_entity_poly.pdbx_strand_id
1 'polypeptide(L)'
;MVSSTASNLEREDHTRDAQFNKALHGNSAKATGGLSAMFSKGHDAKQAAVDEYFKHWDNKAAKDETAEERAARTAEYATLTRHYYNLATDLYEYGWGQSFHFCRFSHGEPFYQAIARHEHYLAHQIGITEGMKVLDVGCGVGGPAREIAKFTGCHVTGLNNNDYQIDRATHYAAKEGLSKQLEFVKGDFMQMSFPDNSFDAVYAIEATVHAPNLEGIYSEIFRVLKPGGVFGVYEWLMTDKYDNDNLAHREIRLGIEQGDGISNMCKVSEGLAAMKAAGFEMLHHEDLADRPDPMPWYWPLSGDLKYIQSVFDIFTIVRMTKVGRYIMHNMIGALEAIKLAPAGTKKTANSLAWAGDCLVAGGKEHLFTPMYLMVGKKPTN
;
A
#
# COMPACT_ATOMS: atom_id res chain seq x y z
N MET A 1 -5.41 -31.42 -13.13
CA MET A 1 -3.98 -31.16 -13.40
C MET A 1 -3.54 -30.12 -12.40
N VAL A 2 -2.64 -30.44 -11.49
CA VAL A 2 -2.19 -29.52 -10.43
C VAL A 2 -1.37 -28.39 -11.07
N SER A 3 -1.73 -27.17 -10.69
CA SER A 3 -1.20 -25.88 -11.13
C SER A 3 0.33 -25.80 -11.05
N SER A 4 0.96 -25.27 -12.10
CA SER A 4 2.40 -25.02 -12.20
C SER A 4 2.76 -23.54 -11.98
N THR A 5 2.15 -22.86 -11.01
CA THR A 5 2.43 -21.43 -10.75
C THR A 5 3.68 -21.18 -9.89
N ALA A 6 4.30 -22.22 -9.32
CA ALA A 6 5.47 -22.07 -8.44
C ALA A 6 6.81 -21.78 -9.16
N SER A 7 6.87 -21.69 -10.49
CA SER A 7 8.16 -21.81 -11.19
C SER A 7 8.99 -20.54 -11.37
N ASN A 8 8.56 -19.34 -10.95
CA ASN A 8 9.31 -18.09 -11.16
C ASN A 8 9.10 -16.99 -10.09
N LEU A 9 8.80 -17.32 -8.82
CA LEU A 9 8.79 -16.30 -7.75
C LEU A 9 10.21 -15.91 -7.35
N GLU A 10 10.43 -14.64 -6.97
CA GLU A 10 11.72 -14.19 -6.43
C GLU A 10 12.04 -15.00 -5.17
N ARG A 11 13.27 -15.52 -5.08
CA ARG A 11 13.71 -16.24 -3.88
C ARG A 11 13.97 -15.27 -2.74
N GLU A 12 13.36 -15.52 -1.59
CA GLU A 12 13.62 -14.74 -0.37
C GLU A 12 15.07 -14.88 0.11
N ASP A 13 15.68 -13.74 0.47
CA ASP A 13 16.98 -13.68 1.16
C ASP A 13 16.90 -12.71 2.33
N HIS A 14 16.51 -13.24 3.48
CA HIS A 14 16.36 -12.44 4.70
C HIS A 14 17.69 -11.86 5.18
N THR A 15 18.82 -12.50 4.87
CA THR A 15 20.14 -12.04 5.31
C THR A 15 20.58 -10.83 4.52
N ARG A 16 20.50 -10.90 3.19
CA ARG A 16 20.77 -9.77 2.28
C ARG A 16 19.90 -8.57 2.63
N ASP A 17 18.61 -8.81 2.78
CA ASP A 17 17.64 -7.75 3.03
C ASP A 17 17.88 -7.07 4.39
N ALA A 18 18.15 -7.84 5.45
CA ALA A 18 18.45 -7.28 6.77
C ALA A 18 19.76 -6.48 6.77
N GLN A 19 20.78 -6.93 6.02
CA GLN A 19 22.02 -6.17 5.84
C GLN A 19 21.78 -4.84 5.13
N PHE A 20 20.97 -4.86 4.06
CA PHE A 20 20.60 -3.65 3.33
C PHE A 20 19.78 -2.69 4.21
N ASN A 21 18.79 -3.21 4.95
CA ASN A 21 17.98 -2.45 5.89
C ASN A 21 18.86 -1.75 6.94
N LYS A 22 19.82 -2.48 7.53
CA LYS A 22 20.75 -1.93 8.52
C LYS A 22 21.63 -0.83 7.93
N ALA A 23 22.13 -1.02 6.71
CA ALA A 23 22.95 -0.03 6.02
C ALA A 23 22.17 1.25 5.67
N LEU A 24 20.90 1.10 5.29
CA LEU A 24 20.05 2.22 4.89
C LEU A 24 19.48 2.97 6.09
N HIS A 25 18.89 2.26 7.05
CA HIS A 25 18.05 2.85 8.09
C HIS A 25 18.74 2.93 9.46
N GLY A 26 19.79 2.14 9.73
CA GLY A 26 20.46 2.14 11.03
C GLY A 26 19.49 2.00 12.22
N ASN A 27 19.47 2.99 13.11
CA ASN A 27 18.54 3.04 14.25
C ASN A 27 17.30 3.93 14.01
N SER A 28 17.07 4.41 12.78
CA SER A 28 16.02 5.39 12.46
C SER A 28 14.59 4.88 12.65
N ALA A 29 14.39 3.55 12.72
CA ALA A 29 13.09 2.95 13.03
C ALA A 29 12.58 3.35 14.43
N LYS A 30 13.49 3.67 15.36
CA LYS A 30 13.17 4.13 16.73
C LYS A 30 13.10 5.65 16.86
N ALA A 31 13.40 6.40 15.80
CA ALA A 31 13.28 7.84 15.82
C ALA A 31 11.80 8.25 15.86
N THR A 32 11.51 9.37 16.52
CA THR A 32 10.25 10.09 16.35
C THR A 32 10.08 10.35 14.85
N GLY A 33 9.09 9.70 14.23
CA GLY A 33 9.01 9.48 12.78
C GLY A 33 9.03 10.73 11.89
N GLY A 34 8.98 10.50 10.57
CA GLY A 34 8.97 11.55 9.55
C GLY A 34 10.37 12.10 9.21
N LEU A 35 10.48 13.43 9.05
CA LEU A 35 11.69 14.10 8.53
C LEU A 35 12.97 13.78 9.32
N SER A 36 12.90 13.61 10.65
CA SER A 36 14.08 13.30 11.46
C SER A 36 14.67 11.93 11.13
N ALA A 37 13.85 10.94 10.79
CA ALA A 37 14.33 9.61 10.39
C ALA A 37 15.03 9.68 9.02
N MET A 38 14.47 10.48 8.10
CA MET A 38 14.97 10.65 6.73
C MET A 38 16.41 11.21 6.67
N PHE A 39 16.76 12.12 7.58
CA PHE A 39 18.09 12.74 7.64
C PHE A 39 19.16 11.86 8.30
N SER A 40 18.77 10.73 8.89
CA SER A 40 19.69 9.81 9.58
C SER A 40 20.10 8.58 8.76
N LYS A 41 19.69 8.53 7.48
CA LYS A 41 19.88 7.37 6.60
C LYS A 41 21.25 7.34 5.91
N GLY A 42 21.74 6.13 5.65
CA GLY A 42 22.98 5.91 4.91
C GLY A 42 22.87 6.40 3.46
N HIS A 43 23.78 7.29 3.05
CA HIS A 43 23.75 7.91 1.72
C HIS A 43 23.87 6.89 0.58
N ASP A 44 24.88 6.01 0.62
CA ASP A 44 25.16 5.07 -0.48
C ASP A 44 24.06 4.02 -0.65
N ALA A 45 23.56 3.48 0.47
CA ALA A 45 22.45 2.52 0.45
C ALA A 45 21.16 3.16 -0.08
N LYS A 46 20.94 4.46 0.18
CA LYS A 46 19.78 5.17 -0.35
C LYS A 46 19.90 5.39 -1.86
N GLN A 47 21.08 5.77 -2.35
CA GLN A 47 21.31 5.90 -3.79
C GLN A 47 21.08 4.56 -4.49
N ALA A 48 21.59 3.45 -3.94
CA ALA A 48 21.33 2.12 -4.47
C ALA A 48 19.84 1.78 -4.51
N ALA A 49 19.05 2.14 -3.49
CA ALA A 49 17.60 1.95 -3.53
C ALA A 49 16.91 2.81 -4.60
N VAL A 50 17.37 4.06 -4.81
CA VAL A 50 16.86 4.95 -5.86
C VAL A 50 17.15 4.35 -7.23
N ASP A 51 18.39 3.95 -7.49
CA ASP A 51 18.80 3.41 -8.79
C ASP A 51 18.06 2.09 -9.08
N GLU A 52 17.98 1.21 -8.09
CA GLU A 52 17.28 -0.08 -8.22
C GLU A 52 15.78 0.10 -8.45
N TYR A 53 15.15 1.09 -7.82
CA TYR A 53 13.74 1.38 -8.04
C TYR A 53 13.49 2.00 -9.42
N PHE A 54 14.23 3.06 -9.75
CA PHE A 54 13.97 3.84 -10.96
C PHE A 54 14.46 3.16 -12.25
N LYS A 55 15.28 2.11 -12.21
CA LYS A 55 15.61 1.29 -13.39
C LYS A 55 14.36 0.73 -14.09
N HIS A 56 13.28 0.51 -13.34
CA HIS A 56 12.02 -0.02 -13.86
C HIS A 56 11.16 1.03 -14.59
N TRP A 57 11.52 2.32 -14.47
CA TRP A 57 10.67 3.44 -14.87
C TRP A 57 11.39 4.47 -15.76
N ASP A 58 12.69 4.66 -15.55
CA ASP A 58 13.48 5.65 -16.29
C ASP A 58 13.48 5.32 -17.78
N ASN A 59 13.15 6.34 -18.60
CA ASN A 59 13.04 6.26 -20.05
C ASN A 59 11.99 5.27 -20.56
N LYS A 60 11.00 4.89 -19.74
CA LYS A 60 9.90 4.00 -20.11
C LYS A 60 8.59 4.78 -20.11
N ALA A 61 8.21 5.28 -21.29
CA ALA A 61 6.98 6.05 -21.46
C ALA A 61 5.79 5.14 -21.78
N ALA A 62 4.59 5.55 -21.37
CA ALA A 62 3.36 4.80 -21.64
C ALA A 62 3.13 4.50 -23.13
N LYS A 63 3.55 5.40 -24.03
CA LYS A 63 3.42 5.21 -25.49
C LYS A 63 4.24 4.04 -26.05
N ASP A 64 5.36 3.71 -25.40
CA ASP A 64 6.33 2.72 -25.87
C ASP A 64 6.22 1.40 -25.08
N GLU A 65 5.40 1.38 -24.02
CA GLU A 65 5.33 0.23 -23.11
C GLU A 65 4.74 -1.01 -23.81
N THR A 66 5.39 -2.17 -23.61
CA THR A 66 4.92 -3.46 -24.13
C THR A 66 4.46 -4.42 -23.04
N ALA A 67 3.77 -5.50 -23.44
CA ALA A 67 3.38 -6.56 -22.51
C ALA A 67 4.61 -7.24 -21.87
N GLU A 68 5.69 -7.40 -22.63
CA GLU A 68 6.96 -7.97 -22.16
C GLU A 68 7.64 -7.08 -21.12
N GLU A 69 7.57 -5.76 -21.28
CA GLU A 69 8.12 -4.84 -20.28
C GLU A 69 7.34 -4.87 -18.98
N ARG A 70 6.00 -4.98 -19.05
CA ARG A 70 5.16 -5.20 -17.87
C ARG A 70 5.50 -6.54 -17.20
N ALA A 71 5.62 -7.61 -17.98
CA ALA A 71 6.00 -8.93 -17.46
C ALA A 71 7.39 -8.93 -16.80
N ALA A 72 8.37 -8.24 -17.38
CA ALA A 72 9.70 -8.09 -16.79
C ALA A 72 9.65 -7.33 -15.46
N ARG A 73 8.85 -6.26 -15.37
CA ARG A 73 8.63 -5.53 -14.11
C ARG A 73 7.91 -6.39 -13.07
N THR A 74 6.91 -7.16 -13.48
CA THR A 74 6.18 -8.11 -12.63
C THR A 74 7.07 -9.24 -12.12
N ALA A 75 8.05 -9.71 -12.90
CA ALA A 75 8.98 -10.74 -12.45
C ALA A 75 9.88 -10.28 -11.28
N GLU A 76 10.11 -8.97 -11.14
CA GLU A 76 10.88 -8.35 -10.06
C GLU A 76 9.98 -7.65 -9.02
N TYR A 77 8.69 -8.02 -8.91
CA TYR A 77 7.71 -7.32 -8.06
C TYR A 77 8.17 -7.13 -6.60
N ALA A 78 8.80 -8.16 -6.01
CA ALA A 78 9.19 -8.14 -4.60
C ALA A 78 10.34 -7.13 -4.37
N THR A 79 11.36 -7.18 -5.22
CA THR A 79 12.45 -6.18 -5.24
C THR A 79 11.92 -4.77 -5.50
N LEU A 80 11.09 -4.57 -6.53
CA LEU A 80 10.47 -3.29 -6.85
C LEU A 80 9.75 -2.68 -5.63
N THR A 81 8.87 -3.47 -5.01
CA THR A 81 8.05 -3.05 -3.87
C THR A 81 8.91 -2.76 -2.63
N ARG A 82 9.90 -3.61 -2.34
CA ARG A 82 10.80 -3.43 -1.19
C ARG A 82 11.62 -2.14 -1.31
N HIS A 83 12.19 -1.87 -2.49
CA HIS A 83 12.96 -0.65 -2.72
C HIS A 83 12.08 0.60 -2.73
N TYR A 84 10.87 0.51 -3.28
CA TYR A 84 9.88 1.58 -3.17
C TYR A 84 9.63 1.99 -1.71
N TYR A 85 9.25 1.05 -0.84
CA TYR A 85 8.94 1.37 0.55
C TYR A 85 10.16 1.81 1.38
N ASN A 86 11.36 1.36 1.01
CA ASN A 86 12.61 1.88 1.58
C ASN A 86 12.79 3.39 1.34
N LEU A 87 12.30 3.89 0.19
CA LEU A 87 12.35 5.30 -0.20
C LEU A 87 11.15 6.09 0.33
N ALA A 88 9.95 5.51 0.26
CA ALA A 88 8.69 6.23 0.45
C ALA A 88 8.20 6.27 1.91
N THR A 89 8.56 5.30 2.77
CA THR A 89 7.93 5.15 4.10
C THR A 89 7.96 6.43 4.94
N ASP A 90 9.11 7.11 5.07
CA ASP A 90 9.18 8.33 5.90
C ASP A 90 8.37 9.48 5.31
N LEU A 91 8.33 9.56 3.97
CA LEU A 91 7.54 10.56 3.25
C LEU A 91 6.05 10.30 3.47
N TYR A 92 5.63 9.03 3.49
CA TYR A 92 4.26 8.66 3.82
C TYR A 92 3.91 8.89 5.28
N GLU A 93 4.77 8.54 6.23
CA GLU A 93 4.49 8.82 7.64
C GLU A 93 4.36 10.32 7.92
N TYR A 94 5.21 11.14 7.30
CA TYR A 94 5.14 12.59 7.42
C TYR A 94 3.94 13.20 6.67
N GLY A 95 3.69 12.70 5.45
CA GLY A 95 2.76 13.31 4.52
C GLY A 95 1.35 12.70 4.54
N TRP A 96 1.13 11.53 5.13
CA TRP A 96 -0.15 10.83 5.10
C TRP A 96 -0.55 10.38 6.50
N GLY A 97 0.35 9.71 7.22
CA GLY A 97 0.09 9.18 8.55
C GLY A 97 0.61 7.76 8.68
N GLN A 98 0.12 7.00 9.65
CA GLN A 98 0.59 5.64 9.92
C GLN A 98 -0.28 4.53 9.31
N SER A 99 -1.39 4.91 8.65
CA SER A 99 -2.26 4.03 7.87
C SER A 99 -2.14 4.42 6.40
N PHE A 100 -1.39 3.62 5.63
CA PHE A 100 -1.08 3.89 4.23
C PHE A 100 -2.19 3.39 3.31
N HIS A 101 -3.37 3.99 3.41
CA HIS A 101 -4.50 3.65 2.54
C HIS A 101 -5.45 4.84 2.39
N PHE A 102 -6.37 4.74 1.44
CA PHE A 102 -7.44 5.69 1.21
C PHE A 102 -8.67 5.37 2.05
N CYS A 103 -9.57 6.34 2.14
CA CYS A 103 -10.86 6.16 2.80
C CYS A 103 -11.93 7.05 2.17
N ARG A 104 -13.17 6.70 2.48
CA ARG A 104 -14.34 7.53 2.19
C ARG A 104 -14.45 8.63 3.25
N PHE A 105 -14.93 9.82 2.86
CA PHE A 105 -15.08 10.97 3.75
C PHE A 105 -16.53 11.37 3.94
N SER A 106 -16.95 11.51 5.20
CA SER A 106 -18.23 12.14 5.55
C SER A 106 -18.08 13.65 5.70
N HIS A 107 -19.20 14.37 5.68
CA HIS A 107 -19.20 15.82 5.87
C HIS A 107 -18.63 16.22 7.23
N GLY A 108 -17.63 17.10 7.24
CA GLY A 108 -16.96 17.60 8.44
C GLY A 108 -16.09 16.59 9.17
N GLU A 109 -15.88 15.40 8.59
CA GLU A 109 -15.11 14.34 9.23
C GLU A 109 -13.59 14.58 9.07
N PRO A 110 -12.83 14.62 10.18
CA PRO A 110 -11.39 14.80 10.07
C PRO A 110 -10.70 13.54 9.53
N PHE A 111 -9.56 13.74 8.88
CA PHE A 111 -8.85 12.70 8.11
C PHE A 111 -8.61 11.40 8.88
N TYR A 112 -8.06 11.48 10.10
CA TYR A 112 -7.74 10.27 10.87
C TYR A 112 -8.99 9.53 11.34
N GLN A 113 -10.10 10.22 11.61
CA GLN A 113 -11.38 9.60 11.94
C GLN A 113 -12.00 8.91 10.71
N ALA A 114 -11.87 9.50 9.53
CA ALA A 114 -12.33 8.89 8.28
C ALA A 114 -11.56 7.59 7.96
N ILE A 115 -10.23 7.61 8.15
CA ILE A 115 -9.36 6.44 8.02
C ILE A 115 -9.77 5.35 9.03
N ALA A 116 -9.85 5.68 10.32
CA ALA A 116 -10.25 4.71 11.36
C ALA A 116 -11.65 4.13 11.10
N ARG A 117 -12.62 4.95 10.68
CA ARG A 117 -13.96 4.47 10.32
C ARG A 117 -13.91 3.49 9.13
N HIS A 118 -13.02 3.70 8.17
CA HIS A 118 -12.85 2.80 7.04
C HIS A 118 -12.27 1.45 7.49
N GLU A 119 -11.25 1.47 8.34
CA GLU A 119 -10.65 0.27 8.96
C GLU A 119 -11.70 -0.50 9.81
N HIS A 120 -12.49 0.20 10.63
CA HIS A 120 -13.59 -0.39 11.40
C HIS A 120 -14.67 -0.99 10.51
N TYR A 121 -14.99 -0.35 9.37
CA TYR A 121 -15.95 -0.87 8.43
C TYR A 121 -15.48 -2.21 7.85
N LEU A 122 -14.20 -2.34 7.45
CA LEU A 122 -13.65 -3.62 6.99
C LEU A 122 -13.74 -4.69 8.08
N ALA A 123 -13.28 -4.39 9.29
CA ALA A 123 -13.32 -5.32 10.42
C ALA A 123 -14.74 -5.80 10.72
N HIS A 124 -15.72 -4.89 10.63
CA HIS A 124 -17.14 -5.23 10.75
C HIS A 124 -17.65 -6.11 9.61
N GLN A 125 -17.31 -5.80 8.36
CA GLN A 125 -17.77 -6.55 7.17
C GLN A 125 -17.28 -8.00 7.19
N ILE A 126 -16.12 -8.27 7.78
CA ILE A 126 -15.58 -9.64 7.89
C ILE A 126 -15.77 -10.27 9.27
N GLY A 127 -16.51 -9.62 10.16
CA GLY A 127 -16.93 -10.18 11.44
C GLY A 127 -15.79 -10.40 12.44
N ILE A 128 -14.77 -9.55 12.46
CA ILE A 128 -13.71 -9.62 13.49
C ILE A 128 -14.31 -9.33 14.86
N THR A 129 -14.05 -10.23 15.82
CA THR A 129 -14.45 -10.06 17.22
C THR A 129 -13.27 -10.29 18.17
N GLU A 130 -13.50 -10.00 19.45
CA GLU A 130 -12.54 -10.19 20.53
C GLU A 130 -11.94 -11.61 20.53
N GLY A 131 -10.62 -11.70 20.74
CA GLY A 131 -9.90 -12.96 20.84
C GLY A 131 -9.63 -13.71 19.53
N MET A 132 -10.20 -13.28 18.40
CA MET A 132 -9.89 -13.87 17.09
C MET A 132 -8.42 -13.69 16.72
N LYS A 133 -7.85 -14.69 16.05
CA LYS A 133 -6.52 -14.61 15.42
C LYS A 133 -6.69 -14.13 13.98
N VAL A 134 -6.22 -12.92 13.71
CA VAL A 134 -6.39 -12.21 12.43
C VAL A 134 -5.03 -12.04 11.75
N LEU A 135 -5.00 -12.22 10.42
CA LEU A 135 -3.84 -11.91 9.60
C LEU A 135 -4.07 -10.59 8.84
N ASP A 136 -3.11 -9.68 8.94
CA ASP A 136 -3.00 -8.46 8.14
C ASP A 136 -1.93 -8.67 7.05
N VAL A 137 -2.36 -8.79 5.79
CA VAL A 137 -1.49 -9.04 4.64
C VAL A 137 -1.03 -7.70 4.05
N GLY A 138 0.26 -7.40 4.21
CA GLY A 138 0.85 -6.12 3.81
C GLY A 138 0.66 -5.03 4.85
N CYS A 139 1.02 -5.31 6.10
CA CYS A 139 0.63 -4.51 7.27
C CYS A 139 1.27 -3.09 7.37
N GLY A 140 2.16 -2.72 6.45
CA GLY A 140 2.86 -1.43 6.47
C GLY A 140 3.58 -1.20 7.81
N VAL A 141 3.42 0.02 8.37
CA VAL A 141 3.88 0.38 9.73
C VAL A 141 2.84 0.06 10.82
N GLY A 142 1.87 -0.80 10.52
CA GLY A 142 0.91 -1.37 11.46
C GLY A 142 -0.21 -0.44 11.92
N GLY A 143 -0.49 0.67 11.22
CA GLY A 143 -1.57 1.59 11.56
C GLY A 143 -2.94 0.90 11.66
N PRO A 144 -3.43 0.25 10.58
CA PRO A 144 -4.70 -0.45 10.60
C PRO A 144 -4.75 -1.57 11.63
N ALA A 145 -3.67 -2.34 11.77
CA ALA A 145 -3.56 -3.38 12.79
C ALA A 145 -3.77 -2.84 14.22
N ARG A 146 -3.18 -1.68 14.54
CA ARG A 146 -3.38 -1.02 15.85
C ARG A 146 -4.81 -0.54 16.04
N GLU A 147 -5.41 0.06 15.02
CA GLU A 147 -6.78 0.58 15.12
C GLU A 147 -7.80 -0.56 15.26
N ILE A 148 -7.72 -1.57 14.38
CA ILE A 148 -8.62 -2.74 14.39
C ILE A 148 -8.49 -3.55 15.68
N ALA A 149 -7.27 -3.74 16.21
CA ALA A 149 -7.08 -4.45 17.47
C ALA A 149 -7.69 -3.70 18.66
N LYS A 150 -7.54 -2.37 18.74
CA LYS A 150 -8.20 -1.55 19.77
C LYS A 150 -9.73 -1.59 19.66
N PHE A 151 -10.25 -1.58 18.44
CA PHE A 151 -11.68 -1.56 18.19
C PHE A 151 -12.36 -2.89 18.53
N THR A 152 -11.72 -4.01 18.19
CA THR A 152 -12.33 -5.34 18.27
C THR A 152 -11.85 -6.20 19.43
N GLY A 153 -10.64 -5.95 19.97
CA GLY A 153 -9.98 -6.83 20.93
C GLY A 153 -9.39 -8.10 20.32
N CYS A 154 -9.20 -8.16 19.00
CA CYS A 154 -8.58 -9.31 18.33
C CYS A 154 -7.05 -9.31 18.49
N HIS A 155 -6.43 -10.43 18.10
CA HIS A 155 -4.98 -10.55 17.97
C HIS A 155 -4.60 -10.50 16.49
N VAL A 156 -3.75 -9.56 16.10
CA VAL A 156 -3.33 -9.39 14.70
C VAL A 156 -1.87 -9.82 14.54
N THR A 157 -1.64 -10.72 13.59
CA THR A 157 -0.32 -10.95 13.01
C THR A 157 -0.22 -10.16 11.71
N GLY A 158 0.69 -9.20 11.61
CA GLY A 158 0.94 -8.45 10.39
C GLY A 158 2.10 -9.04 9.59
N LEU A 159 1.87 -9.35 8.31
CA LEU A 159 2.88 -9.84 7.38
C LEU A 159 3.34 -8.71 6.45
N ASN A 160 4.65 -8.49 6.32
CA ASN A 160 5.20 -7.51 5.39
C ASN A 160 6.62 -7.90 4.93
N ASN A 161 7.01 -7.52 3.72
CA ASN A 161 8.33 -7.85 3.16
C ASN A 161 9.44 -6.85 3.54
N ASN A 162 9.08 -5.72 4.16
CA ASN A 162 10.00 -4.63 4.45
C ASN A 162 10.40 -4.61 5.95
N ASP A 163 11.67 -4.92 6.24
CA ASP A 163 12.21 -4.96 7.61
C ASP A 163 12.04 -3.61 8.35
N TYR A 164 12.24 -2.49 7.65
CA TYR A 164 12.11 -1.17 8.25
C TYR A 164 10.69 -0.93 8.77
N GLN A 165 9.68 -1.28 7.96
CA GLN A 165 8.29 -1.13 8.34
C GLN A 165 7.89 -2.08 9.48
N ILE A 166 8.41 -3.31 9.50
CA ILE A 166 8.24 -4.26 10.60
C ILE A 166 8.81 -3.69 11.91
N ASP A 167 10.03 -3.13 11.88
CA ASP A 167 10.64 -2.49 13.04
C ASP A 167 9.81 -1.30 13.55
N ARG A 168 9.29 -0.48 12.64
CA ARG A 168 8.40 0.65 12.98
C ARG A 168 7.09 0.18 13.58
N ALA A 169 6.43 -0.81 12.96
CA ALA A 169 5.17 -1.37 13.43
C ALA A 169 5.31 -1.94 14.85
N THR A 170 6.38 -2.70 15.09
CA THR A 170 6.72 -3.25 16.40
C THR A 170 6.96 -2.14 17.43
N HIS A 171 7.70 -1.10 17.05
CA HIS A 171 7.94 0.06 17.93
C HIS A 171 6.64 0.79 18.30
N TYR A 172 5.76 1.04 17.33
CA TYR A 172 4.49 1.72 17.60
C TYR A 172 3.53 0.89 18.43
N ALA A 173 3.43 -0.42 18.16
CA ALA A 173 2.63 -1.31 18.99
C ALA A 173 3.13 -1.31 20.45
N ALA A 174 4.44 -1.33 20.67
CA ALA A 174 5.02 -1.23 22.02
C ALA A 174 4.73 0.12 22.69
N LYS A 175 4.87 1.22 21.94
CA LYS A 175 4.59 2.58 22.43
C LYS A 175 3.13 2.75 22.88
N GLU A 176 2.21 2.06 22.22
CA GLU A 176 0.77 2.10 22.52
C GLU A 176 0.31 0.99 23.47
N GLY A 177 1.23 0.15 23.98
CA GLY A 177 0.91 -0.92 24.93
C GLY A 177 0.24 -2.15 24.32
N LEU A 178 0.33 -2.33 23.00
CA LEU A 178 -0.35 -3.38 22.22
C LEU A 178 0.53 -4.59 21.90
N SER A 179 1.75 -4.70 22.43
CA SER A 179 2.68 -5.80 22.13
C SER A 179 2.18 -7.22 22.48
N LYS A 180 1.08 -7.34 23.26
CA LYS A 180 0.44 -8.63 23.55
C LYS A 180 -0.65 -9.01 22.53
N GLN A 181 -1.15 -8.04 21.77
CA GLN A 181 -2.20 -8.20 20.77
C GLN A 181 -1.63 -8.21 19.35
N LEU A 182 -0.47 -7.57 19.14
CA LEU A 182 0.11 -7.36 17.82
C LEU A 182 1.49 -8.02 17.71
N GLU A 183 1.66 -8.78 16.64
CA GLU A 183 2.94 -9.34 16.20
C GLU A 183 3.16 -8.99 14.73
N PHE A 184 4.39 -8.63 14.35
CA PHE A 184 4.73 -8.29 12.98
C PHE A 184 5.85 -9.20 12.50
N VAL A 185 5.63 -9.89 11.39
CA VAL A 185 6.54 -10.89 10.85
C VAL A 185 6.95 -10.52 9.44
N LYS A 186 8.22 -10.78 9.13
CA LYS A 186 8.75 -10.61 7.79
C LYS A 186 8.38 -11.81 6.92
N GLY A 187 7.91 -11.54 5.70
CA GLY A 187 7.80 -12.52 4.64
C GLY A 187 7.14 -11.96 3.38
N ASP A 188 7.31 -12.68 2.28
CA ASP A 188 6.56 -12.49 1.04
C ASP A 188 5.16 -13.11 1.17
N PHE A 189 4.12 -12.32 0.93
CA PHE A 189 2.75 -12.80 0.99
C PHE A 189 2.44 -13.86 -0.08
N MET A 190 3.26 -13.98 -1.13
CA MET A 190 3.13 -15.03 -2.14
C MET A 190 3.66 -16.39 -1.65
N GLN A 191 4.34 -16.40 -0.50
CA GLN A 191 5.08 -17.54 0.04
C GLN A 191 4.90 -17.60 1.57
N MET A 192 3.66 -17.58 2.04
CA MET A 192 3.38 -17.41 3.47
C MET A 192 3.86 -18.61 4.30
N SER A 193 4.80 -18.37 5.20
CA SER A 193 5.33 -19.38 6.13
C SER A 193 4.40 -19.69 7.32
N PHE A 194 3.09 -19.68 7.10
CA PHE A 194 2.08 -20.09 8.08
C PHE A 194 1.49 -21.45 7.74
N PRO A 195 1.14 -22.28 8.72
CA PRO A 195 0.37 -23.50 8.48
C PRO A 195 -1.01 -23.20 7.88
N ASP A 196 -1.56 -24.17 7.17
CA ASP A 196 -2.93 -24.14 6.68
C ASP A 196 -3.92 -23.94 7.84
N ASN A 197 -5.02 -23.24 7.59
CA ASN A 197 -6.10 -23.05 8.57
C ASN A 197 -5.64 -22.44 9.91
N SER A 198 -4.75 -21.46 9.85
CA SER A 198 -4.16 -20.79 11.02
C SER A 198 -4.99 -19.62 11.56
N PHE A 199 -5.74 -18.92 10.71
CA PHE A 199 -6.37 -17.64 11.04
C PHE A 199 -7.90 -17.70 10.97
N ASP A 200 -8.58 -17.02 11.89
CA ASP A 200 -10.05 -16.92 11.95
C ASP A 200 -10.59 -15.96 10.88
N ALA A 201 -9.86 -14.86 10.64
CA ALA A 201 -10.12 -13.89 9.58
C ALA A 201 -8.80 -13.41 8.98
N VAL A 202 -8.84 -12.95 7.74
CA VAL A 202 -7.72 -12.31 7.06
C VAL A 202 -8.21 -11.00 6.47
N TYR A 203 -7.39 -9.96 6.52
CA TYR A 203 -7.63 -8.76 5.72
C TYR A 203 -6.39 -8.31 4.97
N ALA A 204 -6.60 -7.59 3.87
CA ALA A 204 -5.58 -6.87 3.14
C ALA A 204 -6.12 -5.48 2.79
N ILE A 205 -5.40 -4.42 3.16
CA ILE A 205 -5.80 -3.06 2.82
C ILE A 205 -4.78 -2.52 1.83
N GLU A 206 -5.19 -2.42 0.56
CA GLU A 206 -4.43 -1.77 -0.51
C GLU A 206 -3.03 -2.36 -0.74
N ALA A 207 -2.84 -3.64 -0.40
CA ALA A 207 -1.54 -4.30 -0.42
C ALA A 207 -1.39 -5.37 -1.50
N THR A 208 -2.45 -6.12 -1.82
CA THR A 208 -2.39 -7.27 -2.71
C THR A 208 -2.15 -6.88 -4.17
N VAL A 209 -2.41 -5.62 -4.55
CA VAL A 209 -2.00 -5.02 -5.83
C VAL A 209 -0.49 -5.11 -6.11
N HIS A 210 0.36 -5.22 -5.08
CA HIS A 210 1.81 -5.40 -5.28
C HIS A 210 2.18 -6.83 -5.69
N ALA A 211 1.26 -7.79 -5.56
CA ALA A 211 1.46 -9.16 -5.98
C ALA A 211 1.59 -9.26 -7.50
N PRO A 212 2.38 -10.20 -8.04
CA PRO A 212 2.49 -10.39 -9.47
C PRO A 212 1.21 -11.02 -10.07
N ASN A 213 0.39 -11.63 -9.22
CA ASN A 213 -0.82 -12.33 -9.60
C ASN A 213 -1.78 -12.38 -8.41
N LEU A 214 -3.01 -11.86 -8.57
CA LEU A 214 -4.02 -11.83 -7.52
C LEU A 214 -4.55 -13.22 -7.15
N GLU A 215 -4.73 -14.14 -8.10
CA GLU A 215 -5.18 -15.51 -7.82
C GLU A 215 -4.18 -16.24 -6.92
N GLY A 216 -2.87 -16.04 -7.15
CA GLY A 216 -1.81 -16.63 -6.36
C GLY A 216 -1.83 -16.18 -4.91
N ILE A 217 -1.88 -14.87 -4.67
CA ILE A 217 -1.97 -14.34 -3.29
C ILE A 217 -3.29 -14.73 -2.62
N TYR A 218 -4.41 -14.65 -3.32
CA TYR A 218 -5.69 -15.05 -2.75
C TYR A 218 -5.73 -16.56 -2.44
N SER A 219 -5.00 -17.39 -3.21
CA SER A 219 -4.85 -18.82 -2.90
C SER A 219 -4.03 -19.07 -1.62
N GLU A 220 -2.97 -18.31 -1.38
CA GLU A 220 -2.22 -18.37 -0.11
C GLU A 220 -3.08 -17.91 1.07
N ILE A 221 -3.85 -16.82 0.90
CA ILE A 221 -4.80 -16.34 1.89
C ILE A 221 -5.86 -17.42 2.17
N PHE A 222 -6.41 -18.05 1.12
CA PHE A 222 -7.35 -19.15 1.26
C PHE A 222 -6.75 -20.31 2.06
N ARG A 223 -5.49 -20.67 1.79
CA ARG A 223 -4.80 -21.76 2.48
C ARG A 223 -4.67 -21.51 3.97
N VAL A 224 -4.21 -20.32 4.37
CA VAL A 224 -3.96 -19.98 5.79
C VAL A 224 -5.23 -19.63 6.57
N LEU A 225 -6.33 -19.29 5.90
CA LEU A 225 -7.63 -19.04 6.53
C LEU A 225 -8.29 -20.36 6.96
N LYS A 226 -8.91 -20.40 8.14
CA LYS A 226 -9.66 -21.57 8.63
C LYS A 226 -10.92 -21.82 7.78
N PRO A 227 -11.42 -23.07 7.70
CA PRO A 227 -12.72 -23.34 7.08
C PRO A 227 -13.83 -22.50 7.74
N GLY A 228 -14.66 -21.87 6.94
CA GLY A 228 -15.67 -20.92 7.42
C GLY A 228 -15.15 -19.52 7.75
N GLY A 229 -13.84 -19.29 7.75
CA GLY A 229 -13.23 -17.97 7.96
C GLY A 229 -13.52 -17.01 6.80
N VAL A 230 -13.37 -15.71 7.07
CA VAL A 230 -13.69 -14.64 6.11
C VAL A 230 -12.44 -13.83 5.77
N PHE A 231 -12.28 -13.54 4.49
CA PHE A 231 -11.28 -12.63 3.95
C PHE A 231 -11.95 -11.34 3.46
N GLY A 232 -11.36 -10.19 3.80
CA GLY A 232 -11.79 -8.89 3.29
C GLY A 232 -10.63 -8.12 2.70
N VAL A 233 -10.85 -7.46 1.57
CA VAL A 233 -9.83 -6.64 0.93
C VAL A 233 -10.40 -5.32 0.42
N TYR A 234 -9.62 -4.25 0.60
CA TYR A 234 -9.71 -3.03 -0.20
C TYR A 234 -8.64 -3.10 -1.26
N GLU A 235 -9.04 -3.29 -2.52
CA GLU A 235 -8.11 -3.52 -3.62
C GLU A 235 -8.00 -2.29 -4.53
N TRP A 236 -6.79 -2.08 -5.03
CA TRP A 236 -6.51 -1.12 -6.09
C TRP A 236 -6.75 -1.78 -7.45
N LEU A 237 -7.77 -1.32 -8.17
CA LEU A 237 -8.18 -1.90 -9.45
C LEU A 237 -8.44 -0.81 -10.48
N MET A 238 -8.14 -1.14 -11.73
CA MET A 238 -8.63 -0.38 -12.87
C MET A 238 -10.10 -0.71 -13.12
N THR A 239 -10.94 0.28 -13.33
CA THR A 239 -12.37 0.08 -13.58
C THR A 239 -12.63 -0.37 -15.02
N ASP A 240 -13.88 -0.66 -15.34
CA ASP A 240 -14.30 -0.99 -16.71
C ASP A 240 -14.13 0.19 -17.70
N LYS A 241 -14.03 1.44 -17.21
CA LYS A 241 -13.75 2.60 -18.05
C LYS A 241 -12.29 2.69 -18.49
N TYR A 242 -11.39 2.01 -17.80
CA TYR A 242 -10.00 1.94 -18.22
C TYR A 242 -9.86 1.20 -19.55
N ASP A 243 -9.15 1.83 -20.47
CA ASP A 243 -8.90 1.34 -21.81
C ASP A 243 -7.39 1.39 -22.06
N ASN A 244 -6.79 0.22 -22.28
CA ASN A 244 -5.36 0.13 -22.53
C ASN A 244 -4.99 0.61 -23.94
N ASP A 245 -5.92 0.76 -24.88
CA ASP A 245 -5.61 1.33 -26.19
C ASP A 245 -5.61 2.86 -26.18
N ASN A 246 -6.13 3.47 -25.10
CA ASN A 246 -6.09 4.91 -24.88
C ASN A 246 -4.79 5.32 -24.18
N LEU A 247 -3.97 6.14 -24.86
CA LEU A 247 -2.69 6.59 -24.33
C LEU A 247 -2.82 7.38 -23.01
N ALA A 248 -3.82 8.26 -22.88
CA ALA A 248 -4.01 9.05 -21.66
C ALA A 248 -4.35 8.16 -20.47
N HIS A 249 -5.18 7.13 -20.68
CA HIS A 249 -5.49 6.15 -19.64
C HIS A 249 -4.23 5.38 -19.21
N ARG A 250 -3.39 4.96 -20.17
CA ARG A 250 -2.12 4.28 -19.88
C ARG A 250 -1.15 5.18 -19.12
N GLU A 251 -1.07 6.47 -19.45
CA GLU A 251 -0.24 7.43 -18.72
C GLU A 251 -0.70 7.59 -17.27
N ILE A 252 -2.01 7.64 -17.03
CA ILE A 252 -2.58 7.67 -15.67
C ILE A 252 -2.23 6.38 -14.91
N ARG A 253 -2.49 5.20 -15.50
CA ARG A 253 -2.16 3.90 -14.89
C ARG A 253 -0.67 3.81 -14.56
N LEU A 254 0.20 4.16 -15.51
CA LEU A 254 1.66 4.08 -15.33
C LEU A 254 2.16 5.04 -14.24
N GLY A 255 1.55 6.22 -14.11
CA GLY A 255 1.88 7.16 -13.06
C GLY A 255 1.50 6.69 -11.67
N ILE A 256 0.34 6.05 -11.53
CA ILE A 256 -0.06 5.35 -10.30
C ILE A 256 0.95 4.22 -10.02
N GLU A 257 1.24 3.37 -11.00
CA GLU A 257 2.18 2.25 -10.81
C GLU A 257 3.58 2.70 -10.37
N GLN A 258 4.13 3.74 -10.99
CA GLN A 258 5.44 4.27 -10.66
C GLN A 258 5.48 5.01 -9.32
N GLY A 259 4.45 5.76 -8.95
CA GLY A 259 4.53 6.49 -7.68
C GLY A 259 4.09 5.66 -6.49
N ASP A 260 3.50 4.49 -6.71
CA ASP A 260 3.04 3.58 -5.65
C ASP A 260 3.81 2.26 -5.60
N GLY A 261 4.78 2.03 -6.49
CA GLY A 261 5.61 0.81 -6.46
C GLY A 261 4.83 -0.45 -6.86
N ILE A 262 3.87 -0.30 -7.77
CA ILE A 262 3.02 -1.38 -8.24
C ILE A 262 3.60 -1.91 -9.56
N SER A 263 3.75 -3.23 -9.65
CA SER A 263 4.33 -3.83 -10.86
C SER A 263 3.39 -3.75 -12.06
N ASN A 264 2.12 -4.09 -11.88
CA ASN A 264 1.10 -3.95 -12.90
C ASN A 264 -0.29 -3.98 -12.26
N MET A 265 -1.10 -2.95 -12.47
CA MET A 265 -2.50 -2.96 -12.04
C MET A 265 -3.36 -3.81 -12.97
N CYS A 266 -4.37 -4.46 -12.40
CA CYS A 266 -5.35 -5.27 -13.12
C CYS A 266 -6.75 -4.65 -13.04
N LYS A 267 -7.68 -5.15 -13.86
CA LYS A 267 -9.07 -4.70 -13.85
C LYS A 267 -9.88 -5.32 -12.70
N VAL A 268 -10.97 -4.64 -12.34
CA VAL A 268 -11.98 -5.16 -11.39
C VAL A 268 -12.42 -6.58 -11.73
N SER A 269 -12.69 -6.85 -13.01
CA SER A 269 -13.08 -8.18 -13.49
C SER A 269 -12.05 -9.27 -13.18
N GLU A 270 -10.76 -8.91 -13.22
CA GLU A 270 -9.65 -9.84 -12.95
C GLU A 270 -9.53 -10.12 -11.45
N GLY A 271 -9.67 -9.10 -10.60
CA GLY A 271 -9.70 -9.26 -9.14
C GLY A 271 -10.86 -10.15 -8.66
N LEU A 272 -12.07 -9.92 -9.19
CA LEU A 272 -13.24 -10.76 -8.90
C LEU A 272 -13.04 -12.21 -9.37
N ALA A 273 -12.47 -12.40 -10.56
CA ALA A 273 -12.17 -13.72 -11.09
C ALA A 273 -11.12 -14.45 -10.24
N ALA A 274 -10.07 -13.75 -9.82
CA ALA A 274 -9.03 -14.28 -8.94
C ALA A 274 -9.60 -14.74 -7.59
N MET A 275 -10.49 -13.95 -6.97
CA MET A 275 -11.12 -14.31 -5.70
C MET A 275 -11.90 -15.63 -5.81
N LYS A 276 -12.66 -15.78 -6.91
CA LYS A 276 -13.42 -17.00 -7.20
C LYS A 276 -12.51 -18.18 -7.53
N ALA A 277 -11.46 -17.97 -8.33
CA ALA A 277 -10.50 -19.01 -8.73
C ALA A 277 -9.73 -19.57 -7.52
N ALA A 278 -9.41 -18.72 -6.54
CA ALA A 278 -8.81 -19.13 -5.27
C ALA A 278 -9.74 -20.00 -4.39
N GLY A 279 -11.04 -20.07 -4.71
CA GLY A 279 -12.00 -20.97 -4.04
C GLY A 279 -12.93 -20.29 -3.04
N PHE A 280 -12.93 -18.96 -2.95
CA PHE A 280 -13.82 -18.25 -2.03
C PHE A 280 -15.26 -18.19 -2.54
N GLU A 281 -16.19 -18.32 -1.60
CA GLU A 281 -17.58 -17.92 -1.78
C GLU A 281 -17.66 -16.40 -1.63
N MET A 282 -17.94 -15.70 -2.73
CA MET A 282 -18.10 -14.24 -2.70
C MET A 282 -19.36 -13.87 -1.91
N LEU A 283 -19.20 -13.23 -0.76
CA LEU A 283 -20.30 -12.77 0.08
C LEU A 283 -20.79 -11.38 -0.34
N HIS A 284 -19.84 -10.49 -0.63
CA HIS A 284 -20.10 -9.10 -0.96
C HIS A 284 -18.95 -8.53 -1.78
N HIS A 285 -19.25 -7.67 -2.74
CA HIS A 285 -18.25 -6.80 -3.35
C HIS A 285 -18.88 -5.51 -3.80
N GLU A 286 -18.13 -4.41 -3.73
CA GLU A 286 -18.58 -3.09 -4.16
C GLU A 286 -17.40 -2.16 -4.39
N ASP A 287 -17.57 -1.18 -5.28
CA ASP A 287 -16.66 -0.05 -5.33
C ASP A 287 -17.07 0.99 -4.29
N LEU A 288 -16.29 1.11 -3.22
CA LEU A 288 -16.57 2.09 -2.17
C LEU A 288 -16.32 3.53 -2.63
N ALA A 289 -15.51 3.75 -3.67
CA ALA A 289 -15.26 5.07 -4.22
C ALA A 289 -16.47 5.67 -4.95
N ASP A 290 -17.40 4.83 -5.42
CA ASP A 290 -18.61 5.23 -6.16
C ASP A 290 -19.80 5.57 -5.24
N ARG A 291 -19.67 5.35 -3.93
CA ARG A 291 -20.72 5.74 -2.99
C ARG A 291 -20.89 7.28 -2.99
N PRO A 292 -22.12 7.79 -2.81
CA PRO A 292 -22.43 9.21 -3.01
C PRO A 292 -21.98 10.08 -1.82
N ASP A 293 -20.68 10.15 -1.61
CA ASP A 293 -20.08 10.95 -0.55
C ASP A 293 -20.01 12.43 -0.93
N PRO A 294 -20.15 13.34 0.04
CA PRO A 294 -20.05 14.78 -0.20
C PRO A 294 -18.66 15.21 -0.69
N MET A 295 -17.64 14.40 -0.39
CA MET A 295 -16.23 14.67 -0.63
C MET A 295 -15.63 13.46 -1.37
N PRO A 296 -14.92 13.65 -2.49
CA PRO A 296 -14.28 12.54 -3.16
C PRO A 296 -13.11 12.00 -2.34
N TRP A 297 -12.87 10.69 -2.36
CA TRP A 297 -11.75 10.05 -1.63
C TRP A 297 -10.38 10.68 -1.94
N TYR A 298 -10.18 11.22 -3.14
CA TYR A 298 -8.93 11.83 -3.58
C TYR A 298 -8.77 13.30 -3.14
N TRP A 299 -9.74 13.89 -2.43
CA TRP A 299 -9.66 15.30 -2.05
C TRP A 299 -8.37 15.67 -1.30
N PRO A 300 -7.78 14.84 -0.42
CA PRO A 300 -6.54 15.20 0.28
C PRO A 300 -5.36 15.38 -0.66
N LEU A 301 -5.41 14.76 -1.86
CA LEU A 301 -4.37 14.83 -2.88
C LEU A 301 -4.62 15.93 -3.92
N SER A 302 -5.88 16.35 -4.08
CA SER A 302 -6.35 17.16 -5.20
C SER A 302 -5.74 18.57 -5.27
N GLY A 303 -5.37 19.15 -4.12
CA GLY A 303 -5.03 20.57 -4.04
C GLY A 303 -6.23 21.51 -4.30
N ASP A 304 -7.45 20.99 -4.40
CA ASP A 304 -8.65 21.77 -4.69
C ASP A 304 -9.17 22.46 -3.41
N LEU A 305 -9.00 23.79 -3.32
CA LEU A 305 -9.35 24.60 -2.14
C LEU A 305 -10.82 24.51 -1.71
N LYS A 306 -11.72 24.12 -2.63
CA LYS A 306 -13.16 23.95 -2.34
C LYS A 306 -13.47 22.83 -1.33
N TYR A 307 -12.52 21.94 -1.08
CA TYR A 307 -12.65 20.81 -0.16
C TYR A 307 -12.11 21.13 1.26
N ILE A 308 -11.68 22.37 1.53
CA ILE A 308 -11.31 22.80 2.88
C ILE A 308 -12.57 22.81 3.75
N GLN A 309 -12.60 22.02 4.82
CA GLN A 309 -13.71 21.94 5.77
C GLN A 309 -13.37 22.61 7.11
N SER A 310 -12.09 22.66 7.46
CA SER A 310 -11.56 23.26 8.69
C SER A 310 -10.26 23.99 8.44
N VAL A 311 -9.82 24.81 9.41
CA VAL A 311 -8.53 25.50 9.34
C VAL A 311 -7.34 24.53 9.28
N PHE A 312 -7.50 23.31 9.78
CA PHE A 312 -6.45 22.29 9.74
C PHE A 312 -6.26 21.70 8.34
N ASP A 313 -7.31 21.66 7.51
CA ASP A 313 -7.24 21.16 6.14
C ASP A 313 -6.43 22.08 5.22
N ILE A 314 -6.25 23.34 5.59
CA ILE A 314 -5.43 24.31 4.85
C ILE A 314 -4.02 23.77 4.69
N PHE A 315 -3.42 23.22 5.75
CA PHE A 315 -2.06 22.66 5.68
C PHE A 315 -1.99 21.45 4.76
N THR A 316 -3.02 20.61 4.77
CA THR A 316 -3.12 19.42 3.90
C THR A 316 -3.31 19.80 2.44
N ILE A 317 -4.19 20.75 2.12
CA ILE A 317 -4.51 21.11 0.74
C ILE A 317 -3.44 22.01 0.14
N VAL A 318 -2.95 23.02 0.87
CA VAL A 318 -1.96 23.98 0.35
C VAL A 318 -0.68 23.27 -0.08
N ARG A 319 -0.17 22.32 0.72
CA ARG A 319 1.03 21.55 0.35
C ARG A 319 0.83 20.71 -0.93
N MET A 320 -0.41 20.32 -1.23
CA MET A 320 -0.75 19.50 -2.40
C MET A 320 -1.04 20.33 -3.65
N THR A 321 -1.19 21.65 -3.52
CA THR A 321 -1.28 22.54 -4.70
C THR A 321 0.00 22.49 -5.54
N LYS A 322 -0.09 22.81 -6.83
CA LYS A 322 1.09 22.91 -7.72
C LYS A 322 2.17 23.84 -7.15
N VAL A 323 1.75 24.96 -6.53
CA VAL A 323 2.66 25.92 -5.89
C VAL A 323 3.30 25.32 -4.64
N GLY A 324 2.52 24.71 -3.77
CA GLY A 324 3.01 24.05 -2.55
C GLY A 324 4.03 22.95 -2.85
N ARG A 325 3.71 22.06 -3.80
CA ARG A 325 4.62 21.00 -4.25
C ARG A 325 5.88 21.57 -4.91
N TYR A 326 5.76 22.60 -5.75
CA TYR A 326 6.91 23.27 -6.36
C TYR A 326 7.87 23.84 -5.30
N ILE A 327 7.36 24.53 -4.28
CA ILE A 327 8.18 25.08 -3.20
C ILE A 327 8.88 23.94 -2.43
N MET A 328 8.13 22.92 -2.03
CA MET A 328 8.66 21.79 -1.27
C MET A 328 9.75 21.03 -2.04
N HIS A 329 9.52 20.73 -3.32
CA HIS A 329 10.49 19.97 -4.12
C HIS A 329 11.77 20.75 -4.41
N ASN A 330 11.68 22.07 -4.57
CA ASN A 330 12.87 22.90 -4.74
C ASN A 330 13.64 23.08 -3.42
N MET A 331 12.94 23.17 -2.29
CA MET A 331 13.58 23.14 -0.98
C MET A 331 14.32 21.80 -0.75
N ILE A 332 13.67 20.67 -1.04
CA ILE A 332 14.32 19.34 -0.97
C ILE A 332 15.54 19.28 -1.91
N GLY A 333 15.42 19.80 -3.13
CA GLY A 333 16.54 19.88 -4.07
C GLY A 333 17.71 20.73 -3.57
N ALA A 334 17.43 21.84 -2.90
CA ALA A 334 18.46 22.66 -2.28
C ALA A 334 19.16 21.92 -1.13
N LEU A 335 18.40 21.23 -0.27
CA LEU A 335 18.94 20.40 0.80
C LEU A 335 19.80 19.24 0.25
N GLU A 336 19.40 18.65 -0.86
CA GLU A 336 20.15 17.61 -1.56
C GLU A 336 21.48 18.17 -2.12
N ALA A 337 21.45 19.35 -2.74
CA ALA A 337 22.64 20.02 -3.28
C ALA A 337 23.70 20.35 -2.21
N ILE A 338 23.27 20.68 -0.98
CA ILE A 338 24.18 20.92 0.15
C ILE A 338 24.44 19.67 1.02
N LYS A 339 24.03 18.48 0.55
CA LYS A 339 24.22 17.18 1.21
C LYS A 339 23.56 17.05 2.59
N LEU A 340 22.54 17.86 2.88
CA LEU A 340 21.69 17.67 4.05
C LEU A 340 20.59 16.65 3.80
N ALA A 341 20.03 16.61 2.59
CA ALA A 341 19.16 15.52 2.16
C ALA A 341 19.95 14.49 1.35
N PRO A 342 19.65 13.19 1.46
CA PRO A 342 20.29 12.18 0.62
C PRO A 342 19.98 12.36 -0.87
N ALA A 343 20.90 11.93 -1.73
CA ALA A 343 20.73 11.95 -3.17
C ALA A 343 19.48 11.13 -3.59
N GLY A 344 18.78 11.61 -4.62
CA GLY A 344 17.55 11.02 -5.14
C GLY A 344 16.28 11.35 -4.35
N THR A 345 16.38 12.07 -3.21
CA THR A 345 15.18 12.46 -2.42
C THR A 345 14.24 13.33 -3.23
N LYS A 346 14.76 14.29 -4.01
CA LYS A 346 13.91 15.10 -4.91
C LYS A 346 13.24 14.24 -5.99
N LYS A 347 13.97 13.25 -6.54
CA LYS A 347 13.44 12.34 -7.56
C LYS A 347 12.27 11.53 -7.01
N THR A 348 12.41 10.95 -5.83
CA THR A 348 11.32 10.24 -5.12
C THR A 348 10.14 11.17 -4.86
N ALA A 349 10.37 12.38 -4.32
CA ALA A 349 9.29 13.33 -4.05
C ALA A 349 8.52 13.74 -5.31
N ASN A 350 9.24 13.98 -6.43
CA ASN A 350 8.61 14.26 -7.72
C ASN A 350 7.77 13.07 -8.21
N SER A 351 8.25 11.85 -8.05
CA SER A 351 7.52 10.63 -8.43
C SER A 351 6.22 10.47 -7.63
N LEU A 352 6.27 10.68 -6.32
CA LEU A 352 5.08 10.64 -5.44
C LEU A 352 4.06 11.73 -5.81
N ALA A 353 4.53 12.93 -6.12
CA ALA A 353 3.64 14.01 -6.54
C ALA A 353 2.97 13.73 -7.88
N TRP A 354 3.69 13.10 -8.81
CA TRP A 354 3.13 12.68 -10.09
C TRP A 354 2.07 11.59 -9.89
N ALA A 355 2.32 10.57 -9.06
CA ALA A 355 1.27 9.62 -8.67
C ALA A 355 0.07 10.30 -8.04
N GLY A 356 0.26 11.27 -7.14
CA GLY A 356 -0.84 12.03 -6.56
C GLY A 356 -1.72 12.69 -7.63
N ASP A 357 -1.12 13.24 -8.69
CA ASP A 357 -1.86 13.81 -9.82
C ASP A 357 -2.58 12.72 -10.65
N CYS A 358 -1.93 11.58 -10.89
CA CYS A 358 -2.52 10.45 -11.61
C CYS A 358 -3.65 9.76 -10.83
N LEU A 359 -3.55 9.64 -9.50
CA LEU A 359 -4.61 9.14 -8.62
C LEU A 359 -5.84 10.04 -8.67
N VAL A 360 -5.64 11.37 -8.60
CA VAL A 360 -6.72 12.35 -8.73
C VAL A 360 -7.36 12.30 -10.11
N ALA A 361 -6.56 12.18 -11.18
CA ALA A 361 -7.07 12.05 -12.55
C ALA A 361 -7.86 10.75 -12.73
N GLY A 362 -7.29 9.61 -12.30
CA GLY A 362 -7.93 8.30 -12.33
C GLY A 362 -9.24 8.27 -11.55
N GLY A 363 -9.31 8.92 -10.39
CA GLY A 363 -10.55 9.08 -9.63
C GLY A 363 -11.57 9.99 -10.32
N LYS A 364 -11.14 11.12 -10.90
CA LYS A 364 -12.04 12.06 -11.62
C LYS A 364 -12.63 11.46 -12.89
N GLU A 365 -11.84 10.67 -13.62
CA GLU A 365 -12.25 10.00 -14.85
C GLU A 365 -12.90 8.63 -14.58
N HIS A 366 -12.94 8.19 -13.31
CA HIS A 366 -13.38 6.87 -12.87
C HIS A 366 -12.66 5.74 -13.60
N LEU A 367 -11.36 5.86 -13.86
CA LEU A 367 -10.50 4.83 -14.45
C LEU A 367 -9.93 3.88 -13.39
N PHE A 368 -9.86 4.34 -12.14
CA PHE A 368 -9.18 3.68 -11.04
C PHE A 368 -10.00 3.81 -9.75
N THR A 369 -9.96 2.77 -8.92
CA THR A 369 -10.47 2.79 -7.55
C THR A 369 -9.42 2.23 -6.59
N PRO A 370 -9.15 2.91 -5.45
CA PRO A 370 -8.23 2.40 -4.43
C PRO A 370 -8.90 1.48 -3.41
N MET A 371 -10.23 1.43 -3.39
CA MET A 371 -11.00 0.84 -2.30
C MET A 371 -12.11 -0.06 -2.81
N TYR A 372 -11.79 -0.90 -3.80
CA TYR A 372 -12.72 -1.91 -4.24
C TYR A 372 -12.83 -2.98 -3.16
N LEU A 373 -13.97 -3.02 -2.47
CA LEU A 373 -14.22 -3.97 -1.40
C LEU A 373 -14.58 -5.32 -1.99
N MET A 374 -13.87 -6.37 -1.59
CA MET A 374 -14.28 -7.77 -1.79
C MET A 374 -14.29 -8.49 -0.45
N VAL A 375 -15.36 -9.24 -0.18
CA VAL A 375 -15.51 -10.09 1.01
C VAL A 375 -15.78 -11.52 0.55
N GLY A 376 -14.82 -12.40 0.80
CA GLY A 376 -14.87 -13.81 0.45
C GLY A 376 -14.88 -14.70 1.67
N LYS A 377 -15.69 -15.75 1.67
CA LYS A 377 -15.70 -16.77 2.72
C LYS A 377 -15.04 -18.05 2.22
N LYS A 378 -14.19 -18.67 3.04
CA LYS A 378 -13.72 -20.03 2.80
C LYS A 378 -14.83 -21.02 3.14
N PRO A 379 -15.22 -21.94 2.24
CA PRO A 379 -16.20 -22.97 2.54
C PRO A 379 -15.86 -23.76 3.81
N THR A 380 -16.86 -24.28 4.51
CA THR A 380 -16.67 -25.05 5.76
C THR A 380 -16.25 -26.50 5.52
N ASN A 381 -16.38 -26.98 4.28
CA ASN A 381 -16.29 -28.39 3.92
C ASN A 381 -14.88 -28.87 3.57
#